data_AF-A0A1B6GYB2-F1
#
_entry.id   AF-A0A1B6GYB2-F1
#
_cell.length_a   1.000
_cell.length_b   1.000
_cell.length_c   1.000
_cell.angle_alpha   90.00
_cell.angle_beta   90.00
_cell.angle_gamma   90.00
#
_symmetry.space_group_name_H-M   'P 1'
#
loop_
_entity.id
_entity.type
_entity.pdbx_description
1 polymer ?
#
loop_
_entity_poly.entity_id
_entity_poly.type
_entity_poly.pdbx_seq_one_letter_code
_entity_poly.pdbx_strand_id
1 'polypeptide(L)'
;CGGILGDEMGLGKTIQVIAFLAGLRVSELKDKDTGFQGLGPTLIVCPTTVMHQWVKEFHQWFPPLRVAILHESGTFNGKQRSRLIANMVQFAGVLITSYTGVTQHKEDIITRRWHYVILDEGHKIRNPDAQVTLVVKQLKTSHRIILSGSPMQNNLKELWSLFDFVFPGKLGTLPVFLEQFAVPITQGGYANASQVQVMTAFKCATVLKDTIAPYLLRRMKADVKCHVNLPEKNEQVLFCRLTEEQRNLYKNYVESGEVSRILEGRLKIFMGLITLRKICNHPDLYSGGPKLYPGETLESLPEEERYGHWKKSGKMAVVETLLRLWNRQGHR
;
A
#
# COMPACT_ATOMS: atom_id res chain seq x y z
N CYS A 1 -18.86 -14.32 6.92
CA CYS A 1 -17.57 -14.74 6.31
C CYS A 1 -16.86 -13.51 5.75
N GLY A 2 -15.54 -13.56 5.53
CA GLY A 2 -14.79 -12.44 4.97
C GLY A 2 -14.56 -12.52 3.47
N GLY A 3 -13.88 -11.52 2.90
CA GLY A 3 -13.38 -11.56 1.52
C GLY A 3 -12.23 -10.58 1.24
N ILE A 4 -11.54 -10.79 0.12
CA ILE A 4 -10.51 -9.89 -0.41
C ILE A 4 -11.02 -9.31 -1.72
N LEU A 5 -11.18 -7.98 -1.75
CA LEU A 5 -11.40 -7.21 -2.97
C LEU A 5 -10.04 -6.82 -3.57
N GLY A 6 -9.56 -7.69 -4.45
CA GLY A 6 -8.29 -7.64 -5.16
C GLY A 6 -8.30 -6.86 -6.48
N ASP A 7 -9.34 -6.07 -6.75
CA ASP A 7 -9.50 -5.30 -7.98
C ASP A 7 -8.32 -4.35 -8.24
N GLU A 8 -7.94 -4.22 -9.51
CA GLU A 8 -6.87 -3.32 -9.94
C GLU A 8 -7.09 -1.87 -9.45
N MET A 9 -6.00 -1.16 -9.14
CA MET A 9 -6.06 0.25 -8.72
C MET A 9 -6.76 1.11 -9.77
N GLY A 10 -7.78 1.86 -9.35
CA GLY A 10 -8.60 2.72 -10.21
C GLY A 10 -9.98 2.17 -10.57
N LEU A 11 -10.32 0.92 -10.23
CA LEU A 11 -11.65 0.34 -10.50
C LEU A 11 -12.75 0.70 -9.47
N GLY A 12 -12.50 1.68 -8.61
CA GLY A 12 -13.50 2.15 -7.64
C GLY A 12 -13.81 1.14 -6.53
N LYS A 13 -12.81 0.65 -5.81
CA LYS A 13 -13.02 -0.24 -4.65
C LYS A 13 -13.82 0.45 -3.53
N THR A 14 -13.55 1.72 -3.30
CA THR A 14 -14.20 2.51 -2.25
C THR A 14 -15.71 2.64 -2.48
N ILE A 15 -16.14 2.98 -3.71
CA ILE A 15 -17.57 3.07 -4.04
C ILE A 15 -18.29 1.72 -3.92
N GLN A 16 -17.64 0.60 -4.26
CA GLN A 16 -18.21 -0.73 -4.07
C GLN A 16 -18.49 -1.02 -2.60
N VAL A 17 -17.55 -0.66 -1.71
CA VAL A 17 -17.72 -0.79 -0.26
C VAL A 17 -18.83 0.12 0.25
N ILE A 18 -18.87 1.39 -0.18
CA ILE A 18 -19.91 2.33 0.24
C ILE A 18 -21.30 1.84 -0.20
N ALA A 19 -21.45 1.41 -1.45
CA ALA A 19 -22.70 0.87 -1.98
C ALA A 19 -23.14 -0.39 -1.23
N PHE A 20 -22.19 -1.28 -0.89
CA PHE A 20 -22.46 -2.47 -0.08
C PHE A 20 -22.98 -2.10 1.32
N LEU A 21 -22.30 -1.18 2.02
CA LEU A 21 -22.73 -0.73 3.36
C LEU A 21 -24.08 0.01 3.31
N ALA A 22 -24.31 0.81 2.27
CA ALA A 22 -25.59 1.49 2.04
C ALA A 22 -26.73 0.49 1.83
N GLY A 23 -26.51 -0.55 1.01
CA GLY A 23 -27.47 -1.63 0.80
C GLY A 23 -27.81 -2.37 2.08
N LEU A 24 -26.82 -2.64 2.94
CA LEU A 24 -27.05 -3.24 4.27
C LEU A 24 -27.84 -2.31 5.19
N ARG A 25 -27.57 -1.01 5.13
CA ARG A 25 -28.28 -0.02 5.95
C ARG A 25 -29.76 0.07 5.57
N VAL A 26 -30.07 0.06 4.28
CA VAL A 26 -31.44 0.21 3.75
C VAL A 26 -32.23 -1.10 3.81
N SER A 27 -31.57 -2.24 3.61
CA SER A 27 -32.27 -3.53 3.57
C SER A 27 -32.78 -4.01 4.93
N GLU A 28 -32.24 -3.46 6.03
CA GLU A 28 -32.58 -3.82 7.41
C GLU A 28 -32.56 -5.33 7.70
N LEU A 29 -31.78 -6.07 6.92
CA LEU A 29 -31.67 -7.51 7.05
C LEU A 29 -31.07 -7.87 8.41
N LYS A 30 -31.68 -8.83 9.08
CA LYS A 30 -31.18 -9.33 10.35
C LYS A 30 -30.01 -10.28 10.12
N ASP A 31 -28.85 -9.91 10.61
CA ASP A 31 -27.69 -10.80 10.68
C ASP A 31 -27.91 -11.81 11.81
N LYS A 32 -28.01 -13.10 11.45
CA LYS A 32 -28.24 -14.19 12.39
C LYS A 32 -27.03 -14.45 13.30
N ASP A 33 -25.82 -14.14 12.83
CA ASP A 33 -24.59 -14.44 13.56
C ASP A 33 -24.26 -13.35 14.58
N THR A 34 -24.58 -12.09 14.26
CA THR A 34 -24.25 -10.93 15.11
C THR A 34 -25.45 -10.36 15.87
N GLY A 35 -26.67 -10.64 15.42
CA GLY A 35 -27.91 -10.08 15.98
C GLY A 35 -28.16 -8.63 15.57
N PHE A 36 -27.33 -8.02 14.72
CA PHE A 36 -27.58 -6.68 14.18
C PHE A 36 -28.72 -6.72 13.15
N GLN A 37 -29.51 -5.65 13.12
CA GLN A 37 -30.54 -5.42 12.11
C GLN A 37 -30.06 -4.32 11.17
N GLY A 38 -29.89 -4.66 9.89
CA GLY A 38 -29.24 -3.80 8.91
C GLY A 38 -27.75 -3.60 9.17
N LEU A 39 -27.25 -2.40 8.87
CA LEU A 39 -25.86 -2.04 9.11
C LEU A 39 -25.61 -1.76 10.61
N GLY A 40 -24.91 -2.68 11.29
CA GLY A 40 -24.23 -2.44 12.57
C GLY A 40 -22.90 -1.66 12.45
N PRO A 41 -22.21 -1.41 13.59
CA PRO A 41 -21.03 -0.54 13.62
C PRO A 41 -19.88 -1.07 12.78
N THR A 42 -19.29 -0.20 11.97
CA THR A 42 -18.23 -0.57 11.02
C THR A 42 -16.94 0.15 11.33
N LEU A 43 -15.83 -0.57 11.27
CA LEU A 43 -14.48 -0.03 11.39
C LEU A 43 -13.77 -0.11 10.04
N ILE A 44 -13.28 1.03 9.57
CA ILE A 44 -12.45 1.12 8.36
C ILE A 44 -11.06 1.54 8.79
N VAL A 45 -10.06 0.72 8.44
CA VAL A 45 -8.65 1.00 8.70
C VAL A 45 -7.98 1.29 7.37
N CYS A 46 -7.43 2.48 7.20
CA CYS A 46 -6.82 2.90 5.94
C CYS A 46 -5.53 3.72 6.18
N PRO A 47 -4.69 3.95 5.17
CA PRO A 47 -3.57 4.88 5.30
C PRO A 47 -4.04 6.30 5.70
N THR A 48 -3.26 6.99 6.53
CA THR A 48 -3.58 8.35 7.02
C THR A 48 -3.89 9.32 5.86
N THR A 49 -3.19 9.18 4.74
CA THR A 49 -3.33 10.03 3.55
C THR A 49 -4.69 9.91 2.85
N VAL A 50 -5.44 8.83 3.07
CA VAL A 50 -6.73 8.57 2.39
C VAL A 50 -7.95 8.67 3.32
N MET A 51 -7.76 8.88 4.63
CA MET A 51 -8.89 8.97 5.58
C MET A 51 -9.91 10.05 5.21
N HIS A 52 -9.44 11.25 4.83
CA HIS A 52 -10.32 12.34 4.42
C HIS A 52 -11.02 12.05 3.09
N GLN A 53 -10.36 11.31 2.19
CA GLN A 53 -10.97 10.87 0.93
C GLN A 53 -12.14 9.92 1.20
N TRP A 54 -11.98 8.95 2.11
CA TRP A 54 -13.07 8.07 2.53
C TRP A 54 -14.27 8.85 3.06
N VAL A 55 -14.05 9.84 3.93
CA VAL A 55 -15.14 10.69 4.45
C VAL A 55 -15.83 11.45 3.32
N LYS A 56 -15.06 12.07 2.41
CA LYS A 56 -15.59 12.80 1.27
C LYS A 56 -16.47 11.89 0.40
N GLU A 57 -16.00 10.67 0.11
CA GLU A 57 -16.74 9.71 -0.69
C GLU A 57 -18.02 9.23 0.00
N PHE A 58 -18.00 8.97 1.31
CA PHE A 58 -19.23 8.65 2.04
C PHE A 58 -20.26 9.78 1.96
N HIS A 59 -19.83 11.04 2.12
CA HIS A 59 -20.75 12.18 2.02
C HIS A 59 -21.24 12.43 0.60
N GLN A 60 -20.43 12.10 -0.41
CA GLN A 60 -20.83 12.21 -1.82
C GLN A 60 -21.85 11.14 -2.21
N TRP A 61 -21.62 9.89 -1.83
CA TRP A 61 -22.38 8.75 -2.34
C TRP A 61 -23.49 8.29 -1.41
N PHE A 62 -23.35 8.46 -0.09
CA PHE A 62 -24.37 8.08 0.89
C PHE A 62 -24.37 9.00 2.15
N PRO A 63 -24.78 10.28 2.00
CA PRO A 63 -24.77 11.27 3.08
C PRO A 63 -25.47 10.89 4.40
N PRO A 64 -26.56 10.09 4.42
CA PRO A 64 -27.27 9.76 5.66
C PRO A 64 -26.46 8.95 6.67
N LEU A 65 -25.36 8.32 6.24
CA LEU A 65 -24.56 7.46 7.11
C LEU A 65 -23.62 8.29 7.99
N ARG A 66 -23.67 8.04 9.30
CA ARG A 66 -22.78 8.69 10.26
C ARG A 66 -21.36 8.17 10.08
N VAL A 67 -20.43 9.06 9.73
CA VAL A 67 -19.00 8.74 9.56
C VAL A 67 -18.15 9.64 10.46
N ALA A 68 -17.12 9.08 11.09
CA ALA A 68 -16.18 9.83 11.91
C ALA A 68 -14.74 9.34 11.74
N ILE A 69 -13.78 10.26 11.82
CA ILE A 69 -12.35 9.95 11.81
C ILE A 69 -11.82 9.89 13.24
N LEU A 70 -11.10 8.82 13.57
CA LEU A 70 -10.27 8.68 14.75
C LEU A 70 -8.81 8.91 14.37
N HIS A 71 -8.31 10.12 14.62
CA HIS A 71 -6.91 10.49 14.37
C HIS A 71 -6.42 11.50 15.42
N GLU A 72 -5.09 11.56 15.61
CA GLU A 72 -4.46 12.49 16.57
C GLU A 72 -4.76 13.95 16.25
N SER A 73 -4.80 14.31 14.96
CA SER A 73 -5.16 15.67 14.50
C SER A 73 -6.66 15.99 14.58
N GLY A 74 -7.49 15.06 15.07
CA GLY A 74 -8.91 15.29 15.29
C GLY A 74 -9.15 16.14 16.53
N THR A 75 -10.26 16.88 16.54
CA THR A 75 -10.69 17.79 17.63
C THR A 75 -10.92 17.12 18.98
N PHE A 76 -10.92 15.78 19.04
CA PHE A 76 -11.28 15.01 20.22
C PHE A 76 -10.05 14.56 21.00
N ASN A 77 -9.87 15.05 22.23
CA ASN A 77 -8.77 14.64 23.12
C ASN A 77 -9.18 13.53 24.11
N GLY A 78 -8.31 12.52 24.29
CA GLY A 78 -8.36 11.51 25.36
C GLY A 78 -9.76 10.91 25.61
N LYS A 79 -10.42 11.36 26.70
CA LYS A 79 -11.78 10.92 27.10
C LYS A 79 -12.83 11.09 26.01
N GLN A 80 -12.68 12.08 25.13
CA GLN A 80 -13.61 12.31 24.05
C GLN A 80 -13.49 11.28 22.93
N ARG A 81 -12.34 10.61 22.77
CA ARG A 81 -12.12 9.55 21.76
C ARG A 81 -12.83 8.27 22.15
N SER A 82 -12.72 7.82 23.39
CA SER A 82 -13.47 6.64 23.87
C SER A 82 -14.98 6.89 23.79
N ARG A 83 -15.43 8.13 24.04
CA ARG A 83 -16.83 8.55 23.82
C ARG A 83 -17.21 8.54 22.34
N LEU A 84 -16.33 8.99 21.44
CA LEU A 84 -16.56 8.91 20.00
C LEU A 84 -16.73 7.46 19.57
N ILE A 85 -15.82 6.56 19.96
CA ILE A 85 -15.91 5.13 19.65
C ILE A 85 -17.22 4.56 20.19
N ALA A 86 -17.56 4.83 21.45
CA ALA A 86 -18.81 4.37 22.05
C ALA A 86 -20.05 4.89 21.30
N ASN A 87 -20.07 6.17 20.91
CA ASN A 87 -21.15 6.74 20.13
C ASN A 87 -21.26 6.08 18.75
N MET A 88 -20.14 5.85 18.06
CA MET A 88 -20.15 5.20 16.75
C MET A 88 -20.66 3.76 16.84
N VAL A 89 -20.34 3.05 17.91
CA VAL A 89 -20.88 1.72 18.18
C VAL A 89 -22.39 1.76 18.47
N GLN A 90 -22.84 2.71 19.29
CA GLN A 90 -24.25 2.85 19.68
C GLN A 90 -25.15 3.23 18.50
N PHE A 91 -24.71 4.16 17.65
CA PHE A 91 -25.48 4.66 16.52
C PHE A 91 -25.19 3.91 15.21
N ALA A 92 -24.50 2.76 15.29
CA ALA A 92 -24.13 1.94 14.14
C ALA A 92 -23.46 2.74 13.00
N GLY A 93 -22.54 3.63 13.36
CA GLY A 93 -21.79 4.46 12.43
C GLY A 93 -20.55 3.78 11.86
N VAL A 94 -19.91 4.47 10.92
CA VAL A 94 -18.63 4.08 10.32
C VAL A 94 -17.48 4.86 10.96
N LEU A 95 -16.63 4.17 11.70
CA LEU A 95 -15.40 4.73 12.25
C LEU A 95 -14.24 4.51 11.30
N ILE A 96 -13.60 5.57 10.85
CA ILE A 96 -12.39 5.52 10.01
C ILE A 96 -11.18 5.82 10.89
N THR A 97 -10.14 5.01 10.80
CA THR A 97 -8.89 5.20 11.55
C THR A 97 -7.69 4.77 10.72
N SER A 98 -6.50 5.16 11.16
CA SER A 98 -5.25 4.72 10.55
C SER A 98 -4.75 3.41 11.16
N TYR A 99 -3.88 2.71 10.42
CA TYR A 99 -3.17 1.53 10.95
C TYR A 99 -2.39 1.83 12.24
N THR A 100 -1.81 3.02 12.36
CA THR A 100 -1.16 3.49 13.60
C THR A 100 -2.19 3.76 14.69
N GLY A 101 -3.30 4.42 14.37
CA GLY A 101 -4.38 4.74 15.31
C GLY A 101 -5.05 3.51 15.92
N VAL A 102 -5.21 2.43 15.14
CA VAL A 102 -5.71 1.13 15.66
C VAL A 102 -4.77 0.57 16.73
N THR A 103 -3.47 0.69 16.54
CA THR A 103 -2.47 0.16 17.48
C THR A 103 -2.42 1.01 18.76
N GLN A 104 -2.50 2.34 18.61
CA GLN A 104 -2.52 3.29 19.72
C GLN A 104 -3.77 3.15 20.59
N HIS A 105 -4.94 2.91 19.98
CA HIS A 105 -6.23 2.84 20.68
C HIS A 105 -6.79 1.41 20.78
N LYS A 106 -5.91 0.41 20.78
CA LYS A 106 -6.29 -1.00 20.74
C LYS A 106 -7.23 -1.42 21.88
N GLU A 107 -7.05 -0.87 23.08
CA GLU A 107 -7.84 -1.22 24.27
C GLU A 107 -9.33 -0.87 24.09
N ASP A 108 -9.61 0.35 23.61
CA ASP A 108 -10.97 0.80 23.34
C ASP A 108 -11.59 0.13 22.11
N ILE A 109 -10.78 -0.20 21.09
CA ILE A 109 -11.29 -0.76 19.84
C ILE A 109 -11.56 -2.27 19.95
N ILE A 110 -10.68 -3.04 20.60
CA ILE A 110 -10.80 -4.51 20.73
C ILE A 110 -11.94 -4.91 21.68
N THR A 111 -12.23 -4.08 22.68
CA THR A 111 -13.31 -4.35 23.65
C THR A 111 -14.70 -4.28 23.02
N ARG A 112 -14.86 -3.54 21.92
CA ARG A 112 -16.12 -3.37 21.21
C ARG A 112 -16.35 -4.48 20.19
N ARG A 113 -17.62 -4.79 19.93
CA ARG A 113 -18.04 -5.70 18.86
C ARG A 113 -18.33 -4.89 17.61
N TRP A 114 -17.58 -5.15 16.55
CA TRP A 114 -17.77 -4.55 15.24
C TRP A 114 -18.59 -5.49 14.36
N HIS A 115 -19.49 -4.95 13.56
CA HIS A 115 -20.23 -5.71 12.57
C HIS A 115 -19.35 -6.02 11.35
N TYR A 116 -18.66 -4.98 10.86
CA TYR A 116 -17.70 -5.08 9.76
C TYR A 116 -16.36 -4.45 10.16
N VAL A 117 -15.27 -5.11 9.76
CA VAL A 117 -13.94 -4.51 9.73
C VAL A 117 -13.42 -4.57 8.31
N ILE A 118 -13.10 -3.40 7.76
CA ILE A 118 -12.62 -3.23 6.40
C ILE A 118 -11.21 -2.65 6.45
N LEU A 119 -10.25 -3.33 5.84
CA LEU A 119 -8.88 -2.87 5.74
C LEU A 119 -8.61 -2.37 4.32
N ASP A 120 -8.34 -1.09 4.17
CA ASP A 120 -7.89 -0.51 2.91
C ASP A 120 -6.37 -0.56 2.80
N GLU A 121 -5.85 -0.82 1.61
CA GLU A 121 -4.44 -1.12 1.37
C GLU A 121 -3.92 -2.28 2.24
N GLY A 122 -4.60 -3.44 2.14
CA GLY A 122 -4.31 -4.65 2.90
C GLY A 122 -2.86 -5.15 2.86
N HIS A 123 -2.05 -4.67 1.91
CA HIS A 123 -0.62 -4.92 1.90
C HIS A 123 0.10 -4.50 3.20
N LYS A 124 -0.49 -3.62 4.02
CA LYS A 124 0.05 -3.20 5.33
C LYS A 124 0.08 -4.31 6.38
N ILE A 125 -0.74 -5.36 6.25
CA ILE A 125 -0.79 -6.50 7.19
C ILE A 125 -0.16 -7.79 6.63
N ARG A 126 0.70 -7.68 5.60
CA ARG A 126 1.39 -8.80 4.98
C ARG A 126 2.32 -9.55 5.92
N ASN A 127 2.95 -8.84 6.86
CA ASN A 127 3.81 -9.46 7.86
C ASN A 127 2.96 -9.98 9.05
N PRO A 128 2.87 -11.30 9.28
CA PRO A 128 2.17 -11.87 10.44
C PRO A 128 2.70 -11.37 11.78
N ASP A 129 4.01 -11.07 11.83
CA ASP A 129 4.74 -10.75 13.06
C ASP A 129 4.65 -9.26 13.42
N ALA A 130 4.08 -8.43 12.53
CA ALA A 130 3.94 -7.00 12.77
C ALA A 130 2.86 -6.71 13.82
N GLN A 131 3.13 -5.76 14.73
CA GLN A 131 2.20 -5.39 15.80
C GLN A 131 0.81 -5.00 15.27
N VAL A 132 0.77 -4.25 14.16
CA VAL A 132 -0.49 -3.87 13.50
C VAL A 132 -1.31 -5.09 13.09
N THR A 133 -0.67 -6.11 12.51
CA THR A 133 -1.33 -7.35 12.09
C THR A 133 -1.90 -8.10 13.29
N LEU A 134 -1.13 -8.20 14.37
CA LEU A 134 -1.57 -8.84 15.62
C LEU A 134 -2.80 -8.14 16.21
N VAL A 135 -2.76 -6.81 16.31
CA VAL A 135 -3.89 -6.02 16.84
C VAL A 135 -5.13 -6.13 15.96
N VAL A 136 -4.97 -6.02 14.64
CA VAL A 136 -6.10 -6.09 13.70
C VAL A 136 -6.75 -7.48 13.69
N LYS A 137 -5.97 -8.56 13.86
CA LYS A 137 -6.51 -9.93 13.95
C LYS A 137 -7.30 -10.17 15.25
N GLN A 138 -7.00 -9.45 16.33
CA GLN A 138 -7.71 -9.51 17.62
C GLN A 138 -9.08 -8.82 17.60
N LEU A 139 -9.40 -8.06 16.56
CA LEU A 139 -10.68 -7.36 16.45
C LEU A 139 -11.86 -8.33 16.39
N LYS A 140 -12.84 -8.10 17.26
CA LYS A 140 -14.07 -8.91 17.35
C LYS A 140 -15.05 -8.46 16.27
N THR A 141 -15.13 -9.24 15.19
CA THR A 141 -16.04 -9.02 14.07
C THR A 141 -16.34 -10.32 13.35
N SER A 142 -17.57 -10.46 12.82
CA SER A 142 -17.99 -11.61 12.00
C SER A 142 -17.65 -11.43 10.52
N HIS A 143 -17.55 -10.18 10.06
CA HIS A 143 -17.28 -9.84 8.66
C HIS A 143 -15.98 -9.06 8.54
N ARG A 144 -15.07 -9.60 7.71
CA ARG A 144 -13.70 -9.11 7.56
C ARG A 144 -13.38 -8.94 6.08
N ILE A 145 -13.17 -7.70 5.65
CA ILE A 145 -12.94 -7.38 4.25
C ILE A 145 -11.57 -6.73 4.10
N ILE A 146 -10.81 -7.16 3.10
CA ILE A 146 -9.56 -6.51 2.71
C ILE A 146 -9.73 -5.90 1.33
N LEU A 147 -9.36 -4.64 1.15
CA LEU A 147 -9.21 -3.98 -0.14
C LEU A 147 -7.73 -3.91 -0.47
N SER A 148 -7.33 -4.42 -1.63
CA SER A 148 -5.94 -4.34 -2.07
C SER A 148 -5.86 -4.31 -3.58
N GLY A 149 -5.15 -3.33 -4.14
CA GLY A 149 -4.82 -3.31 -5.57
C GLY A 149 -3.75 -4.32 -5.97
N SER A 150 -3.04 -4.88 -4.98
CA SER A 150 -1.94 -5.83 -5.18
C SER A 150 -1.97 -6.90 -4.09
N PRO A 151 -3.02 -7.77 -4.07
CA PRO A 151 -3.22 -8.72 -2.99
C PRO A 151 -2.08 -9.76 -2.89
N MET A 152 -1.43 -10.11 -4.00
CA MET A 152 -0.31 -11.06 -4.03
C MET A 152 0.85 -10.44 -4.80
N GLN A 153 1.92 -10.02 -4.12
CA GLN A 153 3.10 -9.49 -4.80
C GLN A 153 4.26 -10.49 -4.78
N ASN A 154 4.67 -11.05 -3.62
CA ASN A 154 5.98 -11.73 -3.58
C ASN A 154 6.07 -13.05 -2.77
N ASN A 155 5.20 -13.33 -1.78
CA ASN A 155 5.42 -14.48 -0.88
C ASN A 155 4.10 -15.12 -0.38
N LEU A 156 4.04 -16.46 -0.36
CA LEU A 156 2.92 -17.23 0.17
C LEU A 156 2.70 -17.02 1.68
N LYS A 157 3.75 -16.68 2.44
CA LYS A 157 3.62 -16.24 3.85
C LYS A 157 2.74 -14.99 3.97
N GLU A 158 2.87 -14.05 3.03
CA GLU A 158 2.06 -12.83 3.01
C GLU A 158 0.60 -13.14 2.69
N LEU A 159 0.36 -14.02 1.71
CA LEU A 159 -0.97 -14.50 1.35
C LEU A 159 -1.67 -15.12 2.56
N TRP A 160 -0.98 -16.01 3.27
CA TRP A 160 -1.50 -16.60 4.50
C TRP A 160 -1.87 -15.54 5.53
N SER A 161 -1.03 -14.51 5.72
CA SER A 161 -1.32 -13.43 6.67
C SER A 161 -2.64 -12.72 6.37
N LEU A 162 -2.90 -12.43 5.09
CA LEU A 162 -4.13 -11.79 4.64
C LEU A 162 -5.33 -12.71 4.82
N PHE A 163 -5.20 -13.97 4.43
CA PHE A 163 -6.27 -14.95 4.56
C PHE A 163 -6.63 -15.29 6.00
N ASP A 164 -5.64 -15.35 6.89
CA ASP A 164 -5.86 -15.58 8.31
C ASP A 164 -6.62 -14.41 8.95
N PHE A 165 -6.47 -13.18 8.46
CA PHE A 165 -7.36 -12.10 8.85
C PHE A 165 -8.79 -12.36 8.33
N VAL A 166 -8.95 -12.61 7.03
CA VAL A 166 -10.26 -12.69 6.35
C VAL A 166 -11.11 -13.87 6.82
N PHE A 167 -10.50 -15.05 6.94
CA PHE A 167 -11.13 -16.29 7.38
C PHE A 167 -10.17 -17.04 8.31
N PRO A 168 -10.14 -16.66 9.61
CA PRO A 168 -9.25 -17.28 10.57
C PRO A 168 -9.50 -18.79 10.66
N GLY A 169 -8.42 -19.58 10.63
CA GLY A 169 -8.48 -21.03 10.74
C GLY A 169 -8.74 -21.81 9.44
N LYS A 170 -9.08 -21.18 8.30
CA LYS A 170 -9.32 -21.93 7.05
C LYS A 170 -8.09 -22.63 6.50
N LEU A 171 -6.95 -21.94 6.54
CA LEU A 171 -5.67 -22.40 6.01
C LEU A 171 -4.80 -23.06 7.09
N GLY A 172 -5.35 -23.30 8.29
CA GLY A 172 -4.59 -23.80 9.43
C GLY A 172 -3.60 -22.78 9.98
N THR A 173 -2.68 -23.26 10.82
CA THR A 173 -1.62 -22.45 11.42
C THR A 173 -0.52 -22.13 10.41
N LEU A 174 0.23 -21.06 10.63
CA LEU A 174 1.32 -20.65 9.72
C LEU A 174 2.35 -21.76 9.47
N PRO A 175 2.87 -22.49 10.49
CA PRO A 175 3.86 -23.55 10.24
C PRO A 175 3.31 -24.66 9.34
N VAL A 176 2.07 -25.10 9.59
CA VAL A 176 1.41 -26.14 8.79
C VAL A 176 1.19 -25.67 7.36
N PHE A 177 0.75 -24.43 7.18
CA PHE A 177 0.59 -23.84 5.84
C PHE A 177 1.92 -23.78 5.08
N LEU A 178 3.00 -23.39 5.75
CA LEU A 178 4.32 -23.30 5.12
C LEU A 178 4.80 -24.67 4.67
N GLU A 179 4.65 -25.69 5.50
CA GLU A 179 5.07 -27.06 5.19
C GLU A 179 4.20 -27.70 4.08
N GLN A 180 2.88 -27.54 4.14
CA GLN A 180 1.96 -28.17 3.18
C GLN A 180 1.91 -27.48 1.82
N PHE A 181 2.07 -26.15 1.78
CA PHE A 181 1.92 -25.37 0.55
C PHE A 181 3.18 -24.61 0.19
N ALA A 182 3.71 -23.76 1.08
CA ALA A 182 4.74 -22.82 0.67
C ALA A 182 6.07 -23.48 0.27
N VAL A 183 6.54 -24.46 1.05
CA VAL A 183 7.80 -25.17 0.79
C VAL A 183 7.70 -26.00 -0.51
N PRO A 184 6.69 -26.86 -0.73
CA PRO A 184 6.55 -27.61 -1.98
C PRO A 184 6.45 -26.71 -3.22
N ILE A 185 5.66 -25.61 -3.14
CA ILE A 185 5.50 -24.68 -4.26
C ILE A 185 6.82 -23.98 -4.59
N THR A 186 7.57 -23.55 -3.57
CA THR A 186 8.87 -22.89 -3.77
C THR A 186 9.89 -23.86 -4.35
N GLN A 187 9.93 -25.10 -3.84
CA GLN A 187 10.84 -26.14 -4.33
C GLN A 187 10.60 -26.50 -5.79
N GLY A 188 9.34 -26.67 -6.21
CA GLY A 188 9.02 -26.94 -7.62
C GLY A 188 9.15 -25.73 -8.54
N GLY A 189 9.34 -24.51 -7.99
CA GLY A 189 9.61 -23.29 -8.75
C GLY A 189 11.09 -23.08 -9.09
N TYR A 190 12.02 -23.85 -8.50
CA TYR A 190 13.44 -23.74 -8.81
C TYR A 190 13.78 -24.37 -10.16
N ALA A 191 14.74 -23.77 -10.88
CA ALA A 191 15.16 -24.23 -12.21
C ALA A 191 15.77 -25.65 -12.21
N ASN A 192 16.28 -26.12 -11.06
CA ASN A 192 16.85 -27.45 -10.87
C ASN A 192 15.85 -28.47 -10.28
N ALA A 193 14.56 -28.14 -10.22
CA ALA A 193 13.54 -29.01 -9.66
C ALA A 193 13.33 -30.28 -10.51
N SER A 194 13.13 -31.43 -9.85
CA SER A 194 12.75 -32.66 -10.53
C SER A 194 11.32 -32.60 -11.06
N GLN A 195 10.97 -33.43 -12.05
CA GLN A 195 9.60 -33.47 -12.58
C GLN A 195 8.54 -33.77 -11.50
N VAL A 196 8.89 -34.61 -10.52
CA VAL A 196 8.01 -34.94 -9.38
C VAL A 196 7.77 -33.70 -8.50
N GLN A 197 8.80 -32.89 -8.26
CA GLN A 197 8.68 -31.65 -7.48
C GLN A 197 7.82 -30.61 -8.21
N VAL A 198 7.99 -30.46 -9.53
CA VAL A 198 7.17 -29.55 -10.35
C VAL A 198 5.69 -29.97 -10.32
N MET A 199 5.41 -31.27 -10.49
CA MET A 199 4.04 -31.80 -10.43
C MET A 199 3.41 -31.62 -9.05
N THR A 200 4.18 -31.85 -7.98
CA THR A 200 3.73 -31.65 -6.60
C THR A 200 3.42 -30.17 -6.34
N ALA A 201 4.31 -29.26 -6.74
CA ALA A 201 4.10 -27.82 -6.64
C ALA A 201 2.84 -27.36 -7.37
N PHE A 202 2.63 -27.83 -8.60
CA PHE A 202 1.43 -27.50 -9.37
C PHE A 202 0.15 -27.99 -8.69
N LYS A 203 0.15 -29.21 -8.15
CA LYS A 203 -0.99 -29.77 -7.41
C LYS A 203 -1.29 -28.97 -6.15
N CYS A 204 -0.27 -28.66 -5.33
CA CYS A 204 -0.44 -27.84 -4.13
C CYS A 204 -0.94 -26.43 -4.47
N ALA A 205 -0.41 -25.80 -5.51
CA ALA A 205 -0.82 -24.46 -5.95
C ALA A 205 -2.27 -24.45 -6.43
N THR A 206 -2.71 -25.50 -7.15
CA THR A 206 -4.10 -25.63 -7.64
C THR A 206 -5.07 -25.79 -6.48
N VAL A 207 -4.77 -26.71 -5.53
CA VAL A 207 -5.59 -26.89 -4.32
C VAL A 207 -5.71 -25.59 -3.54
N LEU A 208 -4.60 -24.87 -3.36
CA LEU A 208 -4.60 -23.59 -2.68
C LEU A 208 -5.47 -22.56 -3.42
N LYS A 209 -5.29 -22.43 -4.74
CA LYS A 209 -6.06 -21.51 -5.60
C LYS A 209 -7.56 -21.78 -5.49
N ASP A 210 -7.98 -23.03 -5.60
CA ASP A 210 -9.40 -23.40 -5.55
C ASP A 210 -10.00 -23.16 -4.16
N THR A 211 -9.19 -23.34 -3.11
CA THR A 211 -9.61 -23.04 -1.72
C THR A 211 -9.83 -21.56 -1.48
N ILE A 212 -9.01 -20.69 -2.08
CA ILE A 212 -9.08 -19.23 -1.89
C ILE A 212 -10.02 -18.52 -2.85
N ALA A 213 -10.28 -19.10 -4.03
CA ALA A 213 -11.03 -18.46 -5.11
C ALA A 213 -12.40 -17.89 -4.71
N PRO A 214 -13.23 -18.57 -3.90
CA PRO A 214 -14.54 -18.04 -3.49
C PRO A 214 -14.46 -16.75 -2.65
N TYR A 215 -13.31 -16.48 -2.04
CA TYR A 215 -13.10 -15.34 -1.13
C TYR A 215 -12.27 -14.23 -1.76
N LEU A 216 -11.81 -14.40 -3.01
CA LEU A 216 -10.97 -13.43 -3.71
C LEU A 216 -11.70 -12.93 -4.95
N LEU A 217 -12.20 -11.69 -4.90
CA LEU A 217 -12.73 -11.01 -6.08
C LEU A 217 -11.62 -10.17 -6.70
N ARG A 218 -11.28 -10.41 -7.97
CA ARG A 218 -10.24 -9.67 -8.68
C ARG A 218 -10.62 -9.44 -10.13
N ARG A 219 -10.83 -8.18 -10.49
CA ARG A 219 -10.97 -7.70 -11.88
C ARG A 219 -9.77 -6.87 -12.30
N MET A 220 -9.34 -7.04 -13.53
CA MET A 220 -8.31 -6.22 -14.19
C MET A 220 -8.97 -5.15 -15.05
N LYS A 221 -8.28 -4.03 -15.30
CA LYS A 221 -8.79 -3.00 -16.23
C LYS A 221 -9.08 -3.57 -17.61
N ALA A 222 -8.28 -4.54 -18.06
CA ALA A 222 -8.50 -5.26 -19.31
C ALA A 222 -9.89 -5.92 -19.37
N ASP A 223 -10.36 -6.50 -18.26
CA ASP A 223 -11.64 -7.21 -18.18
C ASP A 223 -12.84 -6.25 -18.23
N VAL A 224 -12.64 -4.99 -17.84
CA VAL A 224 -13.68 -3.95 -17.77
C VAL A 224 -13.58 -2.90 -18.87
N LYS A 225 -12.64 -3.03 -19.82
CA LYS A 225 -12.47 -2.10 -20.95
C LYS A 225 -13.77 -1.87 -21.73
N CYS A 226 -14.63 -2.88 -21.86
CA CYS A 226 -15.92 -2.76 -22.55
C CYS A 226 -16.90 -1.78 -21.88
N HIS A 227 -16.74 -1.51 -20.59
CA HIS A 227 -17.63 -0.66 -19.80
C HIS A 227 -16.98 0.66 -19.37
N VAL A 228 -15.66 0.78 -19.53
CA VAL A 228 -14.90 1.97 -19.13
C VAL A 228 -14.19 2.52 -20.36
N ASN A 229 -14.69 3.65 -20.89
CA ASN A 229 -14.06 4.41 -21.97
C ASN A 229 -12.76 5.07 -21.46
N LEU A 230 -11.71 4.29 -21.25
CA LEU A 230 -10.37 4.77 -20.94
C LEU A 230 -9.54 4.82 -22.23
N PRO A 231 -8.77 5.89 -22.45
CA PRO A 231 -7.79 5.92 -23.54
C PRO A 231 -6.70 4.85 -23.31
N GLU A 232 -6.05 4.42 -24.39
CA GLU A 232 -4.94 3.48 -24.27
C GLU A 232 -3.78 4.07 -23.47
N LYS A 233 -3.23 3.28 -22.55
CA LYS A 233 -2.08 3.67 -21.74
C LYS A 233 -0.81 3.37 -22.54
N ASN A 234 -0.11 4.42 -22.95
CA ASN A 234 1.22 4.32 -23.56
C ASN A 234 2.30 4.40 -22.46
N GLU A 235 3.05 3.33 -22.27
CA GLU A 235 4.21 3.29 -21.38
C GLU A 235 5.49 3.28 -22.21
N GLN A 236 6.42 4.19 -21.88
CA GLN A 236 7.73 4.27 -22.54
C GLN A 236 8.83 4.32 -21.49
N VAL A 237 9.87 3.52 -21.67
CA VAL A 237 11.06 3.51 -20.81
C VAL A 237 12.17 4.29 -21.51
N LEU A 238 12.58 5.42 -20.94
CA LEU A 238 13.61 6.29 -21.50
C LEU A 238 14.98 6.01 -20.88
N PHE A 239 15.93 5.63 -21.71
CA PHE A 239 17.31 5.39 -21.30
C PHE A 239 18.10 6.71 -21.30
N CYS A 240 18.26 7.30 -20.12
CA CYS A 240 19.03 8.53 -19.94
C CYS A 240 20.50 8.21 -19.69
N ARG A 241 21.42 8.76 -20.48
CA ARG A 241 22.87 8.65 -20.23
C ARG A 241 23.30 9.59 -19.12
N LEU A 242 24.24 9.16 -18.27
CA LEU A 242 24.87 10.05 -17.29
C LEU A 242 25.73 11.10 -18.01
N THR A 243 25.75 12.33 -17.48
CA THR A 243 26.69 13.37 -17.90
C THR A 243 28.11 13.00 -17.50
N GLU A 244 29.11 13.69 -18.07
CA GLU A 244 30.52 13.46 -17.72
C GLU A 244 30.78 13.74 -16.23
N GLU A 245 30.21 14.83 -15.71
CA GLU A 245 30.27 15.17 -14.28
C GLU A 245 29.67 14.06 -13.41
N GLN A 246 28.45 13.59 -13.73
CA GLN A 246 27.83 12.48 -13.00
C GLN A 246 28.65 11.20 -13.08
N ARG A 247 29.24 10.89 -14.24
CA ARG A 247 30.08 9.71 -14.43
C ARG A 247 31.34 9.78 -13.58
N ASN A 248 31.98 10.94 -13.51
CA ASN A 248 33.17 11.14 -12.70
C ASN A 248 32.84 11.01 -11.20
N LEU A 249 31.77 11.66 -10.73
CA LEU A 249 31.31 11.52 -9.35
C LEU A 249 30.94 10.07 -9.01
N TYR A 250 30.26 9.38 -9.92
CA TYR A 250 29.91 7.98 -9.76
C TYR A 250 31.15 7.10 -9.60
N LYS A 251 32.14 7.24 -10.50
CA LYS A 251 33.41 6.49 -10.42
C LYS A 251 34.14 6.77 -9.11
N ASN A 252 34.32 8.05 -8.78
CA ASN A 252 35.01 8.46 -7.55
C ASN A 252 34.31 7.92 -6.29
N TYR A 253 32.97 7.87 -6.28
CA TYR A 253 32.23 7.32 -5.17
C TYR A 253 32.37 5.79 -5.08
N VAL A 254 32.30 5.08 -6.20
CA VAL A 254 32.48 3.61 -6.24
C VAL A 254 33.88 3.20 -5.80
N GLU A 255 34.90 3.99 -6.15
CA GLU A 255 36.29 3.78 -5.76
C GLU A 255 36.61 4.32 -4.35
N SER A 256 35.65 4.96 -3.68
CA SER A 256 35.86 5.54 -2.36
C SER A 256 35.95 4.46 -1.27
N GLY A 257 36.72 4.77 -0.21
CA GLY A 257 36.80 3.91 0.97
C GLY A 257 35.46 3.73 1.70
N GLU A 258 34.45 4.59 1.44
CA GLU A 258 33.09 4.40 1.95
C GLU A 258 32.44 3.15 1.35
N VAL A 259 32.56 2.96 0.04
CA VAL A 259 32.02 1.78 -0.65
C VAL A 259 32.80 0.53 -0.25
N SER A 260 34.12 0.61 -0.13
CA SER A 260 34.92 -0.51 0.42
C SER A 260 34.43 -0.93 1.81
N ARG A 261 34.20 0.02 2.71
CA ARG A 261 33.66 -0.27 4.06
C ARG A 261 32.24 -0.82 4.04
N ILE A 262 31.42 -0.44 3.06
CA ILE A 262 30.09 -1.03 2.84
C ILE A 262 30.22 -2.49 2.41
N LEU A 263 31.12 -2.79 1.46
CA LEU A 263 31.35 -4.15 0.96
C LEU A 263 31.94 -5.06 2.05
N GLU A 264 32.78 -4.50 2.93
CA GLU A 264 33.29 -5.18 4.14
C GLU A 264 32.23 -5.37 5.24
N GLY A 265 31.01 -4.86 5.08
CA GLY A 265 29.93 -4.93 6.07
C GLY A 265 30.10 -3.99 7.28
N ARG A 266 31.07 -3.08 7.25
CA ARG A 266 31.32 -2.07 8.30
C ARG A 266 30.37 -0.87 8.23
N LEU A 267 29.75 -0.65 7.07
CA LEU A 267 28.75 0.40 6.84
C LEU A 267 27.48 -0.19 6.22
N LYS A 268 26.34 0.46 6.47
CA LYS A 268 25.04 0.01 5.96
C LYS A 268 24.95 0.23 4.45
N ILE A 269 24.66 -0.83 3.69
CA ILE A 269 24.51 -0.81 2.23
C ILE A 269 23.51 0.23 1.72
N PHE A 270 22.47 0.51 2.51
CA PHE A 270 21.43 1.46 2.15
C PHE A 270 21.96 2.89 1.99
N MET A 271 23.00 3.27 2.73
CA MET A 271 23.67 4.58 2.56
C MET A 271 24.30 4.69 1.17
N GLY A 272 25.03 3.65 0.75
CA GLY A 272 25.63 3.58 -0.58
C GLY A 272 24.62 3.71 -1.71
N LEU A 273 23.53 2.96 -1.61
CA LEU A 273 22.44 3.00 -2.60
C LEU A 273 21.76 4.37 -2.66
N ILE A 274 21.53 5.02 -1.51
CA ILE A 274 20.98 6.37 -1.47
C ILE A 274 21.91 7.35 -2.18
N THR A 275 23.22 7.28 -1.91
CA THR A 275 24.21 8.19 -2.49
C THR A 275 24.31 8.03 -4.01
N LEU A 276 24.41 6.79 -4.50
CA LEU A 276 24.39 6.51 -5.94
C LEU A 276 23.10 7.03 -6.60
N ARG A 277 21.95 6.84 -5.94
CA ARG A 277 20.67 7.39 -6.42
C ARG A 277 20.68 8.91 -6.47
N LYS A 278 21.29 9.60 -5.49
CA LYS A 278 21.44 11.06 -5.51
C LYS A 278 22.27 11.52 -6.71
N ILE A 279 23.45 10.92 -6.93
CA ILE A 279 24.34 11.24 -8.07
C ILE A 279 23.59 11.07 -9.41
N CYS A 280 22.88 9.95 -9.58
CA CYS A 280 22.11 9.68 -10.79
C CYS A 280 20.89 10.59 -10.98
N ASN A 281 20.34 11.19 -9.91
CA ASN A 281 19.24 12.14 -10.00
C ASN A 281 19.77 13.55 -10.32
N HIS A 282 20.77 14.02 -9.58
CA HIS A 282 21.47 15.27 -9.84
C HIS A 282 22.79 15.33 -9.04
N PRO A 283 23.92 15.80 -9.63
CA PRO A 283 25.19 15.92 -8.91
C PRO A 283 25.10 16.80 -7.65
N ASP A 284 24.34 17.90 -7.71
CA ASP A 284 24.14 18.80 -6.56
C ASP A 284 23.45 18.17 -5.34
N LEU A 285 22.67 17.09 -5.52
CA LEU A 285 22.10 16.34 -4.39
C LEU A 285 23.16 15.58 -3.58
N TYR A 286 24.31 15.33 -4.20
CA TYR A 286 25.47 14.71 -3.58
C TYR A 286 26.46 15.75 -3.05
N SER A 287 26.82 16.76 -3.85
CA SER A 287 27.81 17.78 -3.46
C SER A 287 27.26 18.81 -2.46
N GLY A 288 25.94 18.92 -2.32
CA GLY A 288 25.31 19.96 -1.51
C GLY A 288 25.13 21.29 -2.25
N GLY A 289 25.45 21.33 -3.54
CA GLY A 289 25.35 22.53 -4.38
C GLY A 289 26.66 23.27 -4.62
N PRO A 290 26.61 24.42 -5.31
CA PRO A 290 27.77 25.28 -5.51
C PRO A 290 28.25 25.84 -4.16
N LYS A 291 29.57 25.89 -3.96
CA LYS A 291 30.19 26.50 -2.78
C LYS A 291 30.20 28.01 -2.98
N LEU A 292 29.43 28.75 -2.17
CA LEU A 292 29.39 30.21 -2.21
C LEU A 292 30.59 30.80 -1.44
N TYR A 293 31.29 31.76 -2.03
CA TYR A 293 32.30 32.55 -1.32
C TYR A 293 31.65 33.72 -0.54
N PRO A 294 32.31 34.28 0.50
CA PRO A 294 31.76 35.41 1.25
C PRO A 294 31.45 36.60 0.34
N GLY A 295 30.17 36.99 0.25
CA GLY A 295 29.68 38.08 -0.60
C GLY A 295 28.95 37.63 -1.86
N GLU A 296 28.99 36.34 -2.21
CA GLU A 296 28.23 35.78 -3.33
C GLU A 296 26.84 35.31 -2.89
N THR A 297 25.86 35.54 -3.74
CA THR A 297 24.50 35.01 -3.58
C THR A 297 24.24 33.96 -4.66
N LEU A 298 23.30 33.03 -4.41
CA LEU A 298 22.89 32.05 -5.43
C LEU A 298 22.40 32.70 -6.73
N GLU A 299 21.89 33.93 -6.65
CA GLU A 299 21.40 34.69 -7.80
C GLU A 299 22.52 35.34 -8.62
N SER A 300 23.66 35.65 -7.99
CA SER A 300 24.84 36.21 -8.67
C SER A 300 25.62 35.16 -9.46
N LEU A 301 25.38 33.86 -9.22
CA LEU A 301 26.00 32.80 -10.00
C LEU A 301 25.41 32.73 -11.41
N PRO A 302 26.25 32.46 -12.44
CA PRO A 302 25.78 32.12 -13.79
C PRO A 302 24.73 31.01 -13.72
N GLU A 303 23.72 31.07 -14.58
CA GLU A 303 22.60 30.12 -14.56
C GLU A 303 23.05 28.66 -14.61
N GLU A 304 24.15 28.39 -15.31
CA GLU A 304 24.74 27.06 -15.45
C GLU A 304 25.36 26.52 -14.15
N GLU A 305 25.78 27.41 -13.25
CA GLU A 305 26.41 27.08 -11.98
C GLU A 305 25.42 27.01 -10.82
N ARG A 306 24.20 27.52 -11.02
CA ARG A 306 23.14 27.49 -10.02
C ARG A 306 22.80 26.06 -9.61
N TYR A 307 22.30 25.96 -8.37
CA TYR A 307 21.83 24.69 -7.83
C TYR A 307 20.72 24.10 -8.70
N GLY A 308 20.85 22.83 -9.07
CA GLY A 308 19.83 22.10 -9.81
C GLY A 308 19.79 22.41 -11.31
N HIS A 309 20.85 23.01 -11.87
CA HIS A 309 20.88 23.30 -13.30
C HIS A 309 20.76 22.03 -14.16
N TRP A 310 19.73 21.97 -14.99
CA TRP A 310 19.29 20.76 -15.69
C TRP A 310 20.36 20.11 -16.58
N LYS A 311 21.31 20.88 -17.16
CA LYS A 311 22.38 20.32 -18.01
C LYS A 311 23.34 19.40 -17.23
N LYS A 312 23.46 19.57 -15.92
CA LYS A 312 24.35 18.77 -15.07
C LYS A 312 23.86 17.33 -14.88
N SER A 313 22.57 17.07 -15.12
CA SER A 313 21.97 15.74 -14.97
C SER A 313 21.35 15.25 -16.28
N GLY A 314 21.75 14.06 -16.73
CA GLY A 314 21.22 13.49 -17.97
C GLY A 314 19.71 13.25 -17.93
N LYS A 315 19.17 12.91 -16.75
CA LYS A 315 17.71 12.79 -16.56
C LYS A 315 17.01 14.14 -16.66
N MET A 316 17.57 15.18 -16.05
CA MET A 316 16.97 16.52 -16.09
C MET A 316 17.01 17.11 -17.50
N ALA A 317 18.06 16.84 -18.27
CA ALA A 317 18.12 17.23 -19.68
C ALA A 317 17.02 16.57 -20.53
N VAL A 318 16.73 15.29 -20.29
CA VAL A 318 15.61 14.61 -20.96
C VAL A 318 14.27 15.18 -20.51
N VAL A 319 14.08 15.41 -19.20
CA VAL A 319 12.85 16.02 -18.66
C VAL A 319 12.61 17.41 -19.25
N GLU A 320 13.63 18.26 -19.30
CA GLU A 320 13.54 19.60 -19.89
C GLU A 320 13.11 19.55 -21.36
N THR A 321 13.71 18.62 -22.12
CA THR A 321 13.37 18.43 -23.54
C THR A 321 11.92 17.95 -23.71
N LEU A 322 11.47 17.01 -22.89
CA LEU A 322 10.10 16.48 -22.91
C LEU A 322 9.08 17.54 -22.49
N LEU A 323 9.34 18.28 -21.41
CA LEU A 323 8.45 19.34 -20.94
C LEU A 323 8.30 20.45 -21.98
N ARG A 324 9.38 20.85 -22.67
CA ARG A 324 9.29 21.81 -23.78
C ARG A 324 8.43 21.28 -24.93
N LEU A 325 8.56 20.00 -25.27
CA LEU A 325 7.75 19.35 -26.31
C LEU A 325 6.28 19.30 -25.89
N TRP A 326 6.00 18.84 -24.67
CA TRP A 326 4.65 18.69 -24.13
C TRP A 326 3.94 20.02 -23.93
N ASN A 327 4.67 21.06 -23.48
CA ASN A 327 4.12 22.41 -23.37
C ASN A 327 3.71 22.95 -24.75
N ARG A 328 4.52 22.73 -25.80
CA ARG A 328 4.15 23.08 -27.18
C ARG A 328 2.93 22.31 -27.68
N GLN A 329 2.74 21.07 -27.22
CA GLN A 329 1.59 20.23 -27.54
C GLN A 329 0.36 20.52 -26.66
N GLY A 330 0.46 21.42 -25.68
CA GLY A 330 -0.64 21.74 -24.76
C GLY A 330 -0.98 20.62 -23.78
N HIS A 331 -0.05 19.69 -23.52
CA HIS A 331 -0.20 18.68 -22.50
C HIS A 331 -0.02 19.27 -21.10
N ARG A 332 -0.72 18.70 -20.11
CA ARG A 332 -0.67 19.12 -18.70
C ARG A 332 0.49 18.49 -17.95
#